data_AF-A0A529WT46-F1
#
_entry.id   AF-A0A529WT46-F1
#
_cell.length_a   1.000
_cell.length_b   1.000
_cell.length_c   1.000
_cell.angle_alpha   90.00
_cell.angle_beta   90.00
_cell.angle_gamma   90.00
#
_symmetry.space_group_name_H-M   'P 1'
#
loop_
_entity.id
_entity.type
_entity.pdbx_description
1 polymer ?
#
loop_
_entity_poly.entity_id
_entity_poly.type
_entity_poly.pdbx_seq_one_letter_code
_entity_poly.pdbx_strand_id
1 'polypeptide(L)'
;MFDGDDYAYARLVANRYPALPVYLQVGNPAPLTTHAGPGSHEAPIDDLMRHFRWLVDKVAGDGWFTATVLLQLHVLAWGNRRRLTERS
;
A
#
# COMPACT_ATOMS: atom_id res chain seq x y z
N MET A 1 4.07 -1.57 -7.51
CA MET A 1 4.30 -2.47 -6.37
C MET A 1 5.26 -1.75 -5.46
N PHE A 2 5.06 -1.75 -4.14
CA PHE A 2 5.96 -1.06 -3.22
C PHE A 2 7.18 -1.96 -2.95
N ASP A 3 8.39 -1.49 -3.24
CA ASP A 3 9.61 -2.28 -3.13
C ASP A 3 10.69 -1.61 -2.24
N GLY A 4 11.93 -2.11 -2.33
CA GLY A 4 13.06 -1.62 -1.53
C GLY A 4 13.47 -0.18 -1.89
N ASP A 5 13.31 0.23 -3.14
CA ASP A 5 13.67 1.58 -3.59
C ASP A 5 12.63 2.59 -3.09
N ASP A 6 11.35 2.22 -3.14
CA ASP A 6 10.26 3.00 -2.53
C ASP A 6 10.49 3.17 -1.01
N TYR A 7 10.91 2.11 -0.32
CA TYR A 7 11.23 2.14 1.10
C TYR A 7 12.40 3.07 1.42
N ALA A 8 13.49 2.99 0.65
CA ALA A 8 14.67 3.84 0.82
C ALA A 8 14.33 5.31 0.57
N TYR A 9 13.49 5.59 -0.44
CA TYR A 9 12.99 6.92 -0.70
C TYR A 9 12.13 7.44 0.46
N ALA A 10 11.21 6.62 0.99
CA ALA A 10 10.38 6.99 2.14
C ALA A 10 11.22 7.33 3.38
N ARG A 11 12.29 6.57 3.64
CA ARG A 11 13.28 6.86 4.69
C ARG A 11 13.96 8.21 4.49
N LEU A 12 14.37 8.52 3.26
CA LEU A 12 15.01 9.80 2.93
C LEU A 12 14.06 10.97 3.20
N VAL A 13 12.79 10.87 2.76
CA VAL A 13 11.78 11.91 2.99
C VAL A 13 11.48 12.07 4.48
N ALA A 14 11.35 10.97 5.23
CA ALA A 14 11.11 11.01 6.66
C ALA A 14 12.24 11.70 7.45
N ASN A 15 13.49 11.42 7.08
CA ASN A 15 14.66 12.08 7.67
C ASN A 15 14.72 13.57 7.32
N ARG A 16 14.18 13.96 6.15
CA ARG A 16 14.09 15.37 5.73
C ARG A 16 13.04 16.14 6.53
N TYR A 17 11.98 15.48 6.98
CA TYR A 17 10.85 16.08 7.70
C TYR A 17 10.51 15.33 9.01
N PRO A 18 11.42 15.33 10.01
CA PRO A 18 11.29 14.48 11.19
C PRO A 18 10.12 14.83 12.12
N ALA A 19 9.56 16.04 11.98
CA ALA A 19 8.39 16.49 12.76
C ALA A 19 7.06 15.96 12.21
N LEU A 20 7.04 15.43 10.98
CA LEU A 20 5.81 14.95 10.35
C LEU A 20 5.65 13.43 10.60
N PRO A 21 4.45 12.97 10.98
CA PRO A 21 4.18 11.54 11.06
C PRO A 21 4.26 10.91 9.68
N VAL A 22 4.88 9.73 9.61
CA VAL A 22 5.09 9.00 8.35
C VAL A 22 4.11 7.84 8.27
N TYR A 23 3.41 7.76 7.15
CA TYR A 23 2.49 6.68 6.85
C TYR A 23 2.95 5.94 5.60
N LEU A 24 3.20 4.64 5.73
CA LEU A 24 3.59 3.78 4.61
C LEU A 24 2.39 2.92 4.22
N GLN A 25 2.01 2.97 2.95
CA GLN A 25 0.93 2.13 2.44
C GLN A 25 1.46 1.15 1.42
N VAL A 26 1.07 -0.11 1.58
CA VAL A 26 1.28 -1.13 0.55
C VAL A 26 0.36 -0.80 -0.62
N GLY A 27 0.95 -0.66 -1.81
CA GLY A 27 0.17 -0.51 -3.04
C GLY A 27 -0.58 -1.80 -3.39
N ASN A 28 -1.83 -1.66 -3.85
CA ASN A 28 -2.57 -2.78 -4.42
C ASN A 28 -1.85 -3.32 -5.68
N PRO A 29 -1.45 -4.61 -5.71
CA PRO A 29 -0.69 -5.18 -6.81
C PRO A 29 -1.51 -5.39 -8.09
N ALA A 30 -2.85 -5.42 -8.00
CA ALA A 30 -3.73 -5.59 -9.16
C ALA A 30 -4.85 -4.54 -9.15
N PRO A 31 -4.55 -3.26 -9.42
CA PRO A 31 -5.57 -2.21 -9.44
C PRO A 31 -6.54 -2.38 -10.62
N LEU A 32 -7.78 -1.91 -10.45
CA LEU A 32 -8.84 -1.95 -11.46
C LEU A 32 -8.47 -1.25 -12.78
N THR A 33 -7.52 -0.31 -12.74
CA THR A 33 -6.96 0.32 -13.93
C THR A 33 -5.45 0.17 -13.85
N THR A 34 -4.89 -0.47 -14.87
CA THR A 34 -3.45 -0.62 -15.05
C THR A 34 -3.01 0.20 -16.26
N HIS A 35 -1.70 0.38 -16.43
CA HIS A 35 -1.15 0.99 -17.65
C HIS A 35 -1.47 0.19 -18.93
N ALA A 36 -1.87 -1.08 -18.79
CA ALA A 36 -2.21 -1.98 -19.89
C ALA A 36 -3.72 -2.11 -20.15
N GLY A 37 -4.58 -1.38 -19.40
CA GLY A 37 -6.03 -1.45 -19.53
C GLY A 37 -6.75 -1.87 -18.24
N PRO A 38 -8.05 -2.23 -18.31
CA PRO A 38 -8.85 -2.58 -17.15
C PRO A 38 -8.35 -3.88 -16.49
N GLY A 39 -8.17 -3.82 -15.18
CA GLY A 39 -7.77 -4.96 -14.35
C GLY A 39 -8.95 -5.74 -13.79
N SER A 40 -8.66 -6.73 -12.92
CA SER A 40 -9.70 -7.52 -12.25
C SER A 40 -10.47 -6.68 -11.22
N HIS A 41 -11.76 -7.00 -11.06
CA HIS A 41 -12.57 -6.48 -9.94
C HIS A 41 -12.26 -7.19 -8.62
N GLU A 42 -11.73 -8.41 -8.69
CA GLU A 42 -11.27 -9.17 -7.54
C GLU A 42 -9.88 -8.70 -7.13
N ALA A 43 -9.74 -8.35 -5.85
CA ALA A 43 -8.46 -7.97 -5.29
C ALA A 43 -7.72 -9.20 -4.77
N PRO A 44 -6.41 -9.36 -5.04
CA PRO A 44 -5.62 -10.47 -4.52
C PRO A 44 -5.27 -10.19 -3.04
N ILE A 45 -6.23 -10.44 -2.15
CA ILE A 45 -6.12 -10.12 -0.73
C ILE A 45 -4.92 -10.82 -0.09
N ASP A 46 -4.64 -12.07 -0.44
CA ASP A 46 -3.49 -12.80 0.08
C ASP A 46 -2.17 -12.15 -0.30
N ASP A 47 -2.05 -11.65 -1.53
CA ASP A 47 -0.86 -10.96 -2.02
C ASP A 47 -0.69 -9.61 -1.30
N LEU A 48 -1.79 -8.86 -1.13
CA LEU A 48 -1.78 -7.62 -0.37
C LEU A 48 -1.31 -7.86 1.08
N MET A 49 -1.80 -8.92 1.71
CA MET A 49 -1.42 -9.29 3.08
C MET A 49 0.02 -9.78 3.18
N ARG A 50 0.55 -10.47 2.15
CA ARG A 50 1.98 -10.85 2.10
C ARG A 50 2.88 -9.62 2.05
N HIS A 51 2.57 -8.64 1.20
CA HIS A 51 3.35 -7.40 1.10
C HIS A 51 3.24 -6.55 2.38
N PHE A 52 2.06 -6.54 3.01
CA PHE A 52 1.89 -5.88 4.30
C PHE A 52 2.78 -6.47 5.39
N ARG A 53 2.80 -7.80 5.54
CA ARG A 53 3.70 -8.45 6.50
C ARG A 53 5.16 -8.15 6.21
N TRP A 54 5.57 -8.25 4.94
CA TRP A 54 6.93 -7.90 4.53
C TRP A 54 7.31 -6.47 4.94
N LEU A 55 6.44 -5.48 4.71
CA LEU A 55 6.72 -4.09 5.05
C LEU A 55 6.75 -3.86 6.57
N VAL A 56 5.86 -4.51 7.32
CA VAL A 56 5.89 -4.49 8.80
C VAL A 56 7.20 -5.06 9.32
N ASP A 57 7.60 -6.25 8.83
CA ASP A 57 8.84 -6.90 9.24
C ASP A 57 10.07 -6.05 8.89
N LYS A 58 10.04 -5.39 7.73
CA LYS A 58 11.12 -4.49 7.29
C LYS A 58 11.23 -3.25 8.17
N VAL A 59 10.11 -2.58 8.46
CA VAL A 59 10.06 -1.42 9.37
C VAL A 59 10.54 -1.79 10.76
N ALA A 60 10.09 -2.93 11.29
CA ALA A 60 10.48 -3.42 12.61
C ALA A 60 11.97 -3.79 12.66
N GLY A 61 12.48 -4.51 11.66
CA GLY A 61 13.89 -4.92 11.56
C GLY A 61 14.85 -3.73 11.42
N ASP A 62 14.41 -2.66 10.75
CA ASP A 62 15.20 -1.43 10.59
C ASP A 62 14.97 -0.41 11.73
N GLY A 63 14.24 -0.81 12.79
CA GLY A 63 14.00 -0.02 14.00
C GLY A 63 13.21 1.27 13.77
N TRP A 64 12.41 1.36 12.71
CA TRP A 64 11.73 2.59 12.31
C TRP A 64 10.36 2.74 12.97
N PHE A 65 10.34 2.81 14.30
CA PHE A 65 9.11 2.77 15.12
C PHE A 65 8.20 4.00 15.01
N THR A 66 8.66 5.08 14.37
CA THR A 66 7.84 6.28 14.11
C THR A 66 7.02 6.17 12.83
N ALA A 67 7.27 5.17 11.97
CA ALA A 67 6.48 4.91 10.79
C ALA A 67 5.23 4.10 11.12
N THR A 68 4.08 4.51 10.59
CA THR A 68 2.83 3.75 10.67
C THR A 68 2.58 3.04 9.35
N VAL A 69 2.51 1.71 9.38
CA VAL A 69 2.20 0.91 8.17
C VAL A 69 0.70 0.69 8.07
N LEU A 70 0.11 1.02 6.92
CA LEU A 70 -1.31 0.95 6.65
C LEU A 70 -1.63 0.04 5.47
N LEU A 71 -2.71 -0.73 5.60
CA LEU A 71 -3.34 -1.43 4.49
C LEU A 71 -4.25 -0.48 3.70
N GLN A 72 -4.56 -0.85 2.46
CA GLN A 72 -5.65 -0.22 1.72
C GLN A 72 -6.99 -0.79 2.20
N LEU A 73 -7.56 -0.19 3.26
CA LEU A 73 -8.79 -0.67 3.88
C LEU A 73 -9.95 -0.84 2.88
N HIS A 74 -10.04 0.05 1.88
CA HIS A 74 -11.08 -0.05 0.86
C HIS A 74 -10.97 -1.33 0.01
N VAL A 75 -9.74 -1.80 -0.25
CA VAL A 75 -9.50 -3.04 -1.00
C VAL A 75 -9.94 -4.25 -0.20
N LEU A 76 -9.73 -4.25 1.12
CA LEU A 76 -10.23 -5.29 2.01
C LEU A 76 -11.76 -5.29 2.10
N ALA A 77 -12.37 -4.10 2.16
CA ALA A 77 -13.81 -3.97 2.34
C ALA A 77 -14.63 -4.23 1.05
N TRP A 78 -14.12 -3.81 -0.12
CA TRP A 78 -14.89 -3.83 -1.37
C TRP A 78 -14.18 -4.52 -2.54
N GLY A 79 -12.97 -5.04 -2.34
CA GLY A 79 -12.12 -5.49 -3.44
C GLY A 79 -11.66 -4.30 -4.28
N ASN A 80 -11.38 -4.51 -5.57
CA ASN A 80 -11.00 -3.40 -6.43
C ASN A 80 -12.17 -2.50 -6.81
N ARG A 81 -13.42 -2.89 -6.49
CA ARG A 81 -14.63 -2.17 -6.90
C ARG A 81 -14.58 -0.70 -6.51
N ARG A 82 -14.78 0.17 -7.50
CA ARG A 82 -15.10 1.58 -7.24
C ARG A 82 -16.55 1.65 -6.78
N ARG A 83 -16.81 2.53 -5.80
CA ARG A 83 -18.17 2.82 -5.32
C ARG A 83 -19.08 3.09 -6.52
N LEU A 84 -20.19 2.34 -6.57
CA LEU A 84 -21.23 2.30 -7.59
C LEU A 84 -21.41 3.62 -8.38
N THR A 85 -21.09 3.61 -9.67
CA THR A 85 -21.96 4.26 -10.67
C THR A 85 -22.96 3.22 -11.16
N GLU A 86 -23.94 2.88 -10.33
CA GLU A 86 -25.23 2.43 -10.84
C GLU A 86 -25.99 3.70 -11.23
N ARG A 87 -25.94 4.03 -12.52
CA ARG A 87 -26.92 4.92 -13.14
C ARG A 87 -27.78 4.06 -14.06
N SER A 88 -29.04 3.94 -13.65
CA SER A 88 -30.28 3.61 -14.38
C SER A 88 -30.38 2.28 -15.11
#